data_AF-A0A2V8XV61-F1
#
_entry.id   AF-A0A2V8XV61-F1
#
_cell.length_a   1.000
_cell.length_b   1.000
_cell.length_c   1.000
_cell.angle_alpha   90.00
_cell.angle_beta   90.00
_cell.angle_gamma   90.00
#
_symmetry.space_group_name_H-M   'P 1'
#
loop_
_entity.id
_entity.type
_entity.pdbx_description
1 polymer ?
#
loop_
_entity_poly.entity_id
_entity_poly.type
_entity_poly.pdbx_seq_one_letter_code
_entity_poly.pdbx_strand_id
1 'polypeptide(L)' 'MPDTIKPGTILIKDGTLLPETVRFESEPCVPGWRLVKDLDGCGLDRKIREVGWTFFCLAGQLGATVFGIALVASVTH' A
#
# COMPACT_ATOMS: atom_id res chain seq x y z
N MET A 1 16.99 1.68 -5.15
CA MET A 1 16.14 0.51 -5.43
C MET A 1 14.95 0.65 -4.49
N PRO A 2 13.68 0.51 -4.92
CA PRO A 2 12.60 0.54 -3.94
C PRO A 2 12.90 -0.61 -2.98
N ASP A 3 13.13 -0.28 -1.72
CA ASP A 3 13.24 -1.29 -0.67
C ASP A 3 12.08 -2.26 -0.87
N THR A 4 12.40 -3.51 -1.20
CA THR A 4 11.43 -4.51 -1.63
C THR A 4 10.27 -4.51 -0.64
N ILE A 5 9.06 -4.18 -1.09
CA ILE A 5 7.85 -4.22 -0.27
C ILE A 5 7.79 -5.61 0.37
N LYS A 6 7.88 -5.67 1.70
CA LYS A 6 7.90 -6.93 2.48
C LYS A 6 6.54 -7.19 3.12
N PRO A 7 6.25 -8.43 3.53
CA PRO A 7 5.09 -8.71 4.38
C PRO A 7 5.05 -7.77 5.60
N GLY A 8 3.89 -7.17 5.87
CA GLY A 8 3.72 -6.19 6.94
C GLY A 8 4.02 -4.74 6.55
N THR A 9 4.52 -4.48 5.34
CA THR A 9 4.67 -3.12 4.81
C THR A 9 3.29 -2.50 4.60
N ILE A 10 3.09 -1.27 5.09
CA ILE A 10 1.84 -0.55 4.94
C ILE A 10 2.01 0.56 3.90
N LEU A 11 1.17 0.52 2.88
CA LEU A 11 1.10 1.55 1.85
C LEU A 11 -0.23 2.29 1.93
N ILE A 12 -0.17 3.60 1.69
CA ILE A 12 -1.34 4.45 1.63
C ILE A 12 -1.35 5.14 0.27
N LYS A 13 -2.50 5.08 -0.40
CA LYS A 13 -2.69 5.71 -1.70
C LYS A 13 -2.57 7.22 -1.57
N ASP A 14 -1.88 7.87 -2.50
CA ASP A 14 -1.86 9.32 -2.58
C ASP A 14 -3.29 9.89 -2.63
N GLY A 15 -3.52 10.95 -1.87
CA GLY A 15 -4.84 11.59 -1.76
C GLY A 15 -5.87 10.82 -0.92
N THR A 16 -5.46 9.76 -0.20
CA THR A 16 -6.34 9.12 0.80
C THR A 16 -6.79 10.17 1.81
N LEU A 17 -8.10 10.32 1.98
CA LEU A 17 -8.68 11.20 2.98
C LEU A 17 -8.42 10.60 4.36
N LEU A 18 -7.54 11.25 5.10
CA LEU A 18 -7.24 10.91 6.48
C LEU A 18 -7.72 12.05 7.37
N PRO A 19 -8.08 11.77 8.64
CA PRO A 19 -8.36 12.82 9.60
C PRO A 19 -7.11 13.69 9.78
N GLU A 20 -7.27 15.02 9.86
CA GLU A 20 -6.15 15.95 10.05
C GLU A 20 -5.31 15.66 11.31
N THR A 21 -5.94 15.00 12.28
CA THR A 21 -5.37 14.57 13.55
C THR A 21 -4.50 13.30 13.42
N VAL A 22 -4.74 12.47 12.39
CA VAL A 22 -3.91 11.29 12.11
C VAL A 22 -2.70 11.74 11.30
N ARG A 23 -1.62 12.03 12.02
CA ARG A 23 -0.32 12.31 11.41
C ARG A 23 0.64 11.15 11.64
N PHE A 24 1.13 10.59 10.54
CA PHE A 24 2.24 9.65 10.54
C PHE A 24 3.18 10.01 9.40
N GLU A 25 4.45 9.69 9.58
CA GLU A 25 5.45 9.93 8.56
C GLU A 25 5.22 8.99 7.37
N SER A 26 5.35 9.53 6.16
CA SER A 26 5.24 8.73 4.95
C SER A 26 6.12 9.27 3.83
N GLU A 27 6.70 8.36 3.06
CA GLU A 27 7.54 8.69 1.91
C GLU A 27 7.00 8.08 0.61
N PRO A 28 7.28 8.70 -0.55
CA PRO A 28 6.96 8.09 -1.84
C PRO A 28 7.62 6.71 -1.98
N CYS A 29 6.86 5.69 -2.38
CA CYS A 29 7.35 4.32 -2.52
C CYS A 29 7.20 3.80 -3.95
N VAL A 30 5.97 3.77 -4.45
CA VAL A 30 5.64 3.44 -5.86
C VAL A 30 4.65 4.47 -6.39
N PRO A 31 4.51 4.66 -7.71
CA PRO A 31 3.64 5.70 -8.26
C PRO A 31 2.21 5.64 -7.68
N GLY A 32 1.77 6.74 -7.07
CA GLY A 32 0.45 6.86 -6.44
C GLY A 32 0.33 6.25 -5.04
N TRP A 33 1.44 5.79 -4.44
CA TRP A 33 1.46 5.17 -3.12
C TRP A 33 2.64 5.65 -2.28
N ARG A 34 2.36 5.86 -1.00
CA ARG A 34 3.35 6.25 0.01
C ARG A 34 3.50 5.15 1.04
N LEU A 35 4.74 4.89 1.43
CA LEU A 35 5.08 4.00 2.52
C LEU A 35 4.86 4.71 3.86
N VAL A 36 4.16 4.06 4.78
CA VAL A 36 4.07 4.51 6.17
C VAL A 36 5.35 4.14 6.89
N LYS A 37 6.00 5.12 7.54
CA LYS A 37 7.21 4.90 8.34
C LYS A 37 6.89 4.64 9.80
N ASP A 38 7.76 3.86 10.43
CA ASP A 38 7.82 3.67 11.89
C ASP A 38 6.52 3.18 12.55
N LEU A 39 5.62 2.59 11.78
CA LEU A 39 4.37 2.02 12.26
C LEU A 39 4.12 0.65 11.63
N ASP A 40 3.83 -0.33 12.47
CA ASP A 40 3.21 -1.57 12.06
C ASP A 40 1.68 -1.44 12.02
N GLY A 41 0.98 -2.52 11.66
CA GLY A 41 -0.48 -2.50 11.51
C GLY A 41 -1.20 -2.14 12.82
N CYS A 42 -0.67 -2.61 13.94
CA CYS A 42 -1.21 -2.34 15.28
C CYS A 42 -1.00 -0.87 15.68
N GLY A 43 0.18 -0.32 15.41
CA GLY A 43 0.54 1.06 15.72
C GLY A 43 -0.29 2.05 14.91
N LEU A 44 -0.51 1.75 13.63
CA LEU A 44 -1.38 2.56 12.77
C LEU A 44 -2.85 2.49 13.22
N ASP A 45 -3.38 1.30 13.49
CA ASP A 45 -4.75 1.11 13.99
C ASP A 45 -4.97 1.87 15.31
N ARG A 46 -4.02 1.79 16.24
CA ARG A 46 -4.10 2.54 17.51
C ARG A 46 -4.20 4.05 17.28
N LYS A 47 -3.31 4.65 16.46
CA LYS A 47 -3.34 6.10 16.17
C LYS A 47 -4.68 6.56 15.60
N ILE A 48 -5.32 5.69 14.82
CA ILE A 48 -6.60 5.98 14.17
C ILE A 48 -7.75 5.87 15.17
N ARG A 49 -7.72 4.86 16.03
CA ARG A 49 -8.69 4.72 17.12
C ARG A 49 -8.60 5.85 18.14
N GLU A 50 -7.41 6.34 18.44
CA GLU A 50 -7.19 7.48 19.35
C GLU A 50 -7.90 8.75 18.90
N VAL A 51 -8.13 8.91 17.58
CA VAL A 51 -8.86 10.07 17.03
C VAL A 51 -10.34 9.74 16.73
N GLY A 52 -10.84 8.62 17.22
CA GLY A 52 -12.23 8.19 17.03
C GLY A 52 -12.54 7.59 15.66
N TRP A 53 -11.52 7.23 14.88
CA TRP A 53 -11.69 6.55 13.59
C TRP A 53 -11.48 5.04 13.72
N THR A 54 -11.98 4.27 12.75
CA THR A 54 -11.77 2.82 12.71
C THR A 54 -11.58 2.39 11.26
N PHE A 55 -10.54 1.59 11.00
CA PHE A 55 -10.40 0.92 9.70
C PHE A 55 -11.19 -0.37 9.68
N PHE A 56 -11.89 -0.62 8.58
CA PHE A 56 -12.47 -1.92 8.28
C PHE A 56 -11.66 -2.57 7.16
N CYS A 57 -11.29 -3.84 7.35
CA CYS A 57 -10.69 -4.62 6.29
C CYS A 57 -11.79 -4.98 5.28
N LEU A 58 -11.75 -4.38 4.10
CA LEU A 58 -12.50 -4.87 2.95
C LEU A 58 -11.83 -6.13 2.43
N ALA A 59 -12.04 -7.24 3.12
CA ALA A 59 -11.63 -8.57 2.67
C ALA A 59 -12.55 -9.06 1.54
N GLY A 60 -12.60 -8.30 0.45
CA GLY A 60 -13.07 -8.74 -0.86
C GLY A 60 -11.86 -8.73 -1.77
N GLN A 61 -11.59 -9.86 -2.42
CA GLN A 61 -10.41 -10.12 -3.26
C GLN A 61 -9.94 -8.87 -4.05
N LEU A 62 -8.76 -8.34 -3.71
CA LEU A 62 -8.11 -7.28 -4.50
C LEU A 62 -7.49 -7.96 -5.74
N GLY A 63 -8.28 -8.18 -6.78
CA GLY A 63 -7.80 -8.72 -8.04
C GLY A 63 -6.93 -7.69 -8.77
N ALA A 64 -5.61 -7.91 -8.82
CA ALA A 64 -4.74 -7.17 -9.72
C ALA A 64 -4.65 -7.94 -11.05
N THR A 65 -5.22 -7.40 -12.13
CA THR A 65 -5.01 -7.92 -13.49
C THR A 65 -3.71 -7.33 -14.03
N VAL A 66 -2.68 -8.16 -14.20
CA VAL A 66 -1.43 -7.78 -14.87
C VAL A 66 -1.46 -8.36 -16.29
N PHE A 67 -1.31 -7.51 -17.30
CA PHE A 67 -1.12 -7.95 -18.68
C PHE A 67 0.38 -8.07 -18.97
N GLY A 68 0.86 -9.28 -19.27
CA GLY A 68 2.20 -9.52 -19.80
C GLY A 68 2.14 -9.85 -21.29
N ILE A 69 2.92 -9.15 -22.11
CA ILE A 69 3.13 -9.52 -23.52
C ILE A 69 4.16 -10.66 -23.59
N ALA A 70 3.73 -11.86 -23.97
CA ALA A 70 4.66 -12.93 -24.34
C ALA A 70 5.21 -12.63 -25.74
N LEU A 71 6.49 -12.26 -25.85
CA LEU A 71 7.18 -12.30 -27.13
C LEU A 71 7.37 -13.78 -27.50
N VAL A 72 6.52 -14.29 -28.39
CA VAL A 72 6.78 -15.58 -29.05
C VAL A 72 8.02 -15.39 -29.92
N ALA A 73 9.15 -15.94 -29.47
CA ALA A 73 10.25 -16.20 -30.37
C ALA A 73 9.89 -17.46 -31.17
N SER A 74 9.37 -17.27 -32.37
CA SER A 74 9.29 -18.35 -33.35
C SER A 74 10.72 -18.63 -33.81
N VAL A 75 11.36 -19.67 -33.29
CA VAL A 75 12.51 -20.28 -33.96
C VAL A 75 11.91 -21.27 -34.97
N THR A 76 11.70 -20.77 -36.17
CA THR A 76 11.53 -21.59 -37.37
C THR A 76 12.92 -21.88 -37.90
N HIS A 77 13.38 -23.12 -37.74
CA HIS A 77 14.02 -24.00 -38.75
C HIS A 77 14.86 -25.08 -38.05
#